data_AF-A0A1V4EU57-F1
#
_entry.id   AF-A0A1V4EU57-F1
#
_cell.length_a   1.000
_cell.length_b   1.000
_cell.length_c   1.000
_cell.angle_alpha   90.00
_cell.angle_beta   90.00
_cell.angle_gamma   90.00
#
_symmetry.space_group_name_H-M   'P 1'
#
loop_
_entity.id
_entity.type
_entity.pdbx_description
1 polymer ?
#
loop_
_entity_poly.entity_id
_entity_poly.type
_entity_poly.pdbx_seq_one_letter_code
_entity_poly.pdbx_strand_id
1 'polypeptide(L)'
;MVTQKNTKLLAELKYPYIVGFHKRGRVVSDALLERYRDLSGYTELRDNLKYLEVSAAHVDDEEQDSEARYILCHNPIKAKADETFRLTALEEAEKALAALQDRLETPHRGRKASAQSVMLKIGEILTTKGVQAFFNVDFDGQKITYTRNEVALLKEALRDGKFVIKTNTTLPAGEVVTSYKTLMNVERAFREIKNFLDIGPLYHWNEKRVRGHIFICVLAYLFEQEMQVMYRRAWDQQVQEVQRISDEEERAIRQKDLEDRHYTGEWIVKELRRWHVLKAEFLGKEFLSVPPASERLAEVLKMLQIPLPAKTIHLHDTKSDAK
;
A
#
# COMPACT_ATOMS: atom_id res chain seq x y z
N MET A 1 -4.79 12.66 -12.32
CA MET A 1 -5.58 13.33 -11.28
C MET A 1 -6.72 14.07 -11.98
N VAL A 2 -7.97 13.81 -11.59
CA VAL A 2 -9.13 14.44 -12.26
C VAL A 2 -9.26 15.86 -11.74
N THR A 3 -9.18 16.84 -12.64
CA THR A 3 -9.34 18.26 -12.29
C THR A 3 -10.82 18.61 -12.18
N GLN A 4 -11.16 19.66 -11.42
CA GLN A 4 -12.53 20.18 -11.32
C GLN A 4 -13.11 20.54 -12.71
N LYS A 5 -12.28 21.08 -13.59
CA LYS A 5 -12.64 21.36 -14.98
C LYS A 5 -13.12 20.11 -15.72
N ASN A 6 -12.43 18.98 -15.53
CA ASN A 6 -12.80 17.72 -16.17
C ASN A 6 -14.10 17.16 -15.58
N THR A 7 -14.31 17.23 -14.26
CA THR A 7 -15.57 16.75 -13.65
C THR A 7 -16.76 17.59 -14.09
N LYS A 8 -16.61 18.92 -14.21
CA LYS A 8 -17.66 19.80 -14.74
C LYS A 8 -17.99 19.48 -16.19
N LEU A 9 -16.97 19.30 -17.03
CA LEU A 9 -17.18 18.91 -18.43
C LEU A 9 -17.90 17.56 -18.56
N LEU A 10 -17.54 16.57 -17.73
CA LEU A 10 -18.22 15.28 -17.71
C LEU A 10 -19.69 15.42 -17.31
N ALA A 11 -19.99 16.26 -16.31
CA ALA A 11 -21.36 16.55 -15.88
C ALA A 11 -22.16 17.26 -16.99
N GLU A 12 -21.60 18.29 -17.62
CA GLU A 12 -22.22 19.01 -18.75
C GLU A 12 -22.55 18.07 -19.91
N LEU A 13 -21.66 17.12 -20.20
CA LEU A 13 -21.84 16.11 -21.24
C LEU A 13 -22.65 14.89 -20.78
N LYS A 14 -23.16 14.89 -19.54
CA LYS A 14 -23.94 13.81 -18.93
C LYS A 14 -23.23 12.45 -18.91
N TYR A 15 -21.90 12.46 -18.82
CA TYR A 15 -21.13 11.24 -18.63
C TYR A 15 -21.07 10.85 -17.15
N PRO A 16 -21.39 9.59 -16.81
CA PRO A 16 -21.27 9.10 -15.44
C PRO A 16 -19.79 9.02 -15.03
N TYR A 17 -19.48 9.45 -13.80
CA TYR A 17 -18.13 9.40 -13.25
C TYR A 17 -18.12 8.93 -11.79
N ILE A 18 -17.03 8.27 -11.40
CA ILE A 18 -16.71 7.93 -10.01
C ILE A 18 -15.31 8.46 -9.72
N VAL A 19 -15.18 9.41 -8.81
CA VAL A 19 -13.89 10.06 -8.52
C VAL A 19 -13.63 10.11 -7.02
N GLY A 20 -12.40 9.75 -6.64
CA GLY A 20 -11.92 9.93 -5.27
C GLY A 20 -11.75 11.40 -4.95
N PHE A 21 -12.41 11.85 -3.88
CA PHE A 21 -12.33 13.22 -3.40
C PHE A 21 -11.29 13.31 -2.28
N HIS A 22 -10.37 14.27 -2.38
CA HIS A 22 -9.24 14.37 -1.45
C HIS A 22 -9.69 14.70 -0.02
N LYS A 23 -9.22 13.91 0.95
CA LYS A 23 -9.49 14.13 2.38
C LYS A 23 -8.73 15.30 3.01
N ARG A 24 -7.71 15.84 2.33
CA ARG A 24 -6.87 16.96 2.81
C ARG A 24 -6.94 18.13 1.84
N GLY A 25 -6.87 19.35 2.39
CA GLY A 25 -6.75 20.58 1.59
C GLY A 25 -8.04 21.05 0.92
N ARG A 26 -9.20 20.53 1.34
CA ARG A 26 -10.52 20.94 0.85
C ARG A 26 -11.44 21.20 2.05
N VAL A 27 -12.03 22.39 2.09
CA VAL A 27 -12.97 22.81 3.16
C VAL A 27 -14.17 21.86 3.23
N VAL A 28 -14.69 21.47 2.07
CA VAL A 28 -15.81 20.53 1.92
C VAL A 28 -15.54 19.19 2.62
N SER A 29 -14.34 18.63 2.44
CA SER A 29 -13.98 17.35 3.04
C SER A 29 -13.92 17.45 4.57
N ASP A 30 -13.35 18.53 5.11
CA ASP A 30 -13.24 18.72 6.55
C ASP A 30 -14.63 18.87 7.19
N ALA A 31 -15.49 19.70 6.60
CA ALA A 31 -16.86 19.89 7.07
C ALA A 31 -17.70 18.59 7.03
N LEU A 32 -17.57 17.81 5.95
CA LEU A 32 -18.24 16.52 5.82
C LEU A 32 -17.78 15.51 6.87
N LEU A 33 -16.46 15.38 7.07
CA LEU A 33 -15.90 14.42 8.01
C LEU A 33 -16.19 14.78 9.47
N GLU A 34 -16.29 16.08 9.78
CA GLU A 34 -16.67 16.59 11.09
C GLU A 34 -18.17 16.38 11.37
N ARG A 35 -19.03 16.75 10.41
CA ARG A 35 -20.50 16.59 10.52
C ARG A 35 -20.91 15.13 10.64
N TYR A 36 -20.30 14.25 9.84
CA TYR A 36 -20.59 12.82 9.81
C TYR A 36 -19.49 12.01 10.50
N ARG A 37 -19.06 12.51 11.68
CA ARG A 37 -18.11 11.81 12.55
C ARG A 37 -18.70 10.54 13.15
N ASP A 38 -20.01 10.54 13.43
CA ASP A 38 -20.72 9.40 13.99
C ASP A 38 -20.93 8.32 12.92
N LEU A 39 -20.54 7.09 13.26
CA LEU A 39 -20.60 5.94 12.37
C LEU A 39 -21.93 5.17 12.49
N SER A 40 -22.80 5.54 13.43
CA SER A 40 -24.10 4.87 13.65
C SER A 40 -25.00 4.85 12.40
N GLY A 41 -24.93 5.90 11.57
CA GLY A 41 -25.68 6.02 10.33
C GLY A 41 -25.05 5.33 9.12
N TYR A 42 -23.86 4.72 9.25
CA TYR A 42 -23.18 4.10 8.11
C TYR A 42 -23.70 2.69 7.86
N THR A 43 -23.90 2.37 6.58
CA THR A 43 -24.27 1.02 6.13
C THR A 43 -23.01 0.17 5.96
N GLU A 44 -23.07 -1.08 6.39
CA GLU A 44 -21.96 -2.03 6.22
C GLU A 44 -21.88 -2.59 4.80
N LEU A 45 -20.66 -2.83 4.35
CA LEU A 45 -20.28 -3.41 3.07
C LEU A 45 -19.21 -4.49 3.33
N ARG A 46 -18.90 -5.29 2.29
CA ARG A 46 -17.83 -6.29 2.33
C ARG A 46 -16.47 -5.67 2.70
N ASP A 47 -15.53 -6.52 3.13
CA ASP A 47 -14.15 -6.16 3.47
C ASP A 47 -14.01 -5.09 4.58
N ASN A 48 -14.92 -5.14 5.58
CA ASN A 48 -14.96 -4.21 6.70
C ASN A 48 -15.16 -2.75 6.27
N LEU A 49 -15.80 -2.51 5.13
CA LEU A 49 -16.11 -1.16 4.68
C LEU A 49 -17.47 -0.73 5.21
N LYS A 50 -17.58 0.53 5.60
CA LYS A 50 -18.82 1.20 5.95
C LYS A 50 -18.98 2.41 5.04
N TYR A 51 -20.20 2.73 4.63
CA TYR A 51 -20.46 3.90 3.81
C TYR A 51 -21.71 4.67 4.22
N LEU A 52 -21.73 5.96 3.94
CA LEU A 52 -22.86 6.85 4.12
C LEU A 52 -23.01 7.72 2.88
N GLU A 53 -24.21 7.73 2.30
CA GLU A 53 -24.54 8.58 1.16
C GLU A 53 -25.04 9.95 1.64
N VAL A 54 -24.48 11.00 1.06
CA VAL A 54 -24.81 12.40 1.34
C VAL A 54 -25.08 13.10 0.01
N SER A 55 -26.31 13.59 -0.15
CA SER A 55 -26.69 14.39 -1.32
C SER A 55 -25.89 15.71 -1.36
N ALA A 56 -25.49 16.17 -2.55
CA ALA A 56 -24.79 17.45 -2.71
C ALA A 56 -25.55 18.65 -2.15
N ALA A 57 -26.89 18.58 -2.02
CA ALA A 57 -27.69 19.64 -1.40
C ALA A 57 -27.34 19.90 0.08
N HIS A 58 -26.75 18.92 0.77
CA HIS A 58 -26.32 19.04 2.16
C HIS A 58 -24.83 19.38 2.30
N VAL A 59 -24.17 19.66 1.18
CA VAL A 59 -22.74 19.93 1.11
C VAL A 59 -22.56 21.35 0.60
N ASP A 60 -21.92 22.18 1.41
CA ASP A 60 -21.58 23.56 1.05
C ASP A 60 -20.35 23.55 0.13
N ASP A 61 -20.56 23.03 -1.08
CA ASP A 61 -19.58 23.02 -2.17
C ASP A 61 -20.01 24.10 -3.16
N GLU A 62 -19.44 25.31 -3.01
CA GLU A 62 -19.70 26.49 -3.85
C GLU A 62 -19.51 26.21 -5.36
N GLU A 63 -18.87 25.10 -5.72
CA GLU A 63 -18.54 24.70 -7.08
C GLU A 63 -19.47 23.62 -7.68
N GLN A 64 -20.72 23.60 -7.22
CA GLN A 64 -21.80 22.65 -7.55
C GLN A 64 -21.72 21.99 -8.95
N ASP A 65 -21.71 20.66 -8.92
CA ASP A 65 -22.45 19.83 -9.85
C ASP A 65 -23.71 19.43 -9.08
N SER A 66 -24.86 20.02 -9.40
CA SER A 66 -26.12 19.83 -8.64
C SER A 66 -26.61 18.39 -8.67
N GLU A 67 -26.16 17.59 -9.64
CA GLU A 67 -26.51 16.18 -9.79
C GLU A 67 -25.50 15.24 -9.09
N ALA A 68 -24.40 15.78 -8.56
CA ALA A 68 -23.43 14.98 -7.83
C ALA A 68 -23.96 14.57 -6.45
N ARG A 69 -23.37 13.50 -5.93
CA ARG A 69 -23.53 13.05 -4.55
C ARG A 69 -22.18 12.61 -3.99
N TYR A 70 -22.09 12.67 -2.68
CA TYR A 70 -20.90 12.34 -1.92
C TYR A 70 -21.15 11.04 -1.16
N ILE A 71 -20.22 10.11 -1.26
CA ILE A 71 -20.27 8.87 -0.48
C ILE A 71 -19.08 8.90 0.47
N LEU A 72 -19.35 8.99 1.75
CA LEU A 72 -18.35 8.91 2.81
C LEU A 72 -18.13 7.45 3.13
N CYS A 73 -16.87 7.03 3.12
CA CYS A 73 -16.48 5.66 3.41
C CYS A 73 -15.59 5.62 4.64
N HIS A 74 -15.69 4.54 5.41
CA HIS A 74 -14.88 4.29 6.59
C HIS A 74 -14.46 2.82 6.64
N ASN A 75 -13.19 2.55 6.92
CA ASN A 75 -12.68 1.21 7.19
C ASN A 75 -12.04 1.20 8.60
N PRO A 76 -12.58 0.43 9.56
CA PRO A 76 -12.14 0.45 10.95
C PRO A 76 -10.75 -0.15 11.15
N ILE A 77 -10.36 -1.15 10.35
CA ILE A 77 -9.02 -1.75 10.38
C ILE A 77 -8.00 -0.70 9.94
N LYS A 78 -8.29 -0.01 8.83
CA LYS A 78 -7.43 1.06 8.32
C LYS A 78 -7.39 2.25 9.28
N ALA A 79 -8.49 2.57 9.95
CA ALA A 79 -8.53 3.65 10.94
C ALA A 79 -7.56 3.38 12.10
N LYS A 80 -7.60 2.17 12.68
CA LYS A 80 -6.68 1.77 13.76
C LYS A 80 -5.22 1.77 13.30
N ALA A 81 -4.95 1.31 12.08
CA ALA A 81 -3.61 1.32 11.51
C ALA A 81 -3.10 2.76 11.27
N ASP A 82 -3.94 3.65 10.74
CA ASP A 82 -3.61 5.06 10.52
C ASP A 82 -3.38 5.80 11.84
N GLU A 83 -4.21 5.53 12.86
CA GLU A 83 -4.04 6.05 14.22
C GLU A 83 -2.71 5.61 14.82
N THR A 84 -2.43 4.31 14.79
CA THR A 84 -1.19 3.74 15.33
C THR A 84 0.03 4.35 14.63
N PHE A 85 -0.01 4.44 13.29
CA PHE A 85 1.05 5.09 12.51
C PHE A 85 1.23 6.56 12.89
N ARG A 86 0.14 7.31 13.08
CA ARG A 86 0.23 8.72 13.50
C ARG A 86 0.89 8.84 14.87
N LEU A 87 0.45 8.04 15.85
CA LEU A 87 0.99 8.09 17.21
C LEU A 87 2.47 7.73 17.25
N THR A 88 2.87 6.65 16.57
CA THR A 88 4.28 6.25 16.51
C THR A 88 5.14 7.28 15.79
N ALA A 89 4.64 7.88 14.71
CA ALA A 89 5.36 8.94 13.98
C ALA A 89 5.56 10.20 14.84
N LEU A 90 4.59 10.57 15.68
CA LEU A 90 4.72 11.69 16.63
C LEU A 90 5.79 11.38 17.69
N GLU A 91 5.76 10.18 18.28
CA GLU A 91 6.75 9.77 19.28
C GLU A 91 8.17 9.70 18.71
N GLU A 92 8.33 9.17 17.49
CA GLU A 92 9.62 9.13 16.79
C GLU A 92 10.16 10.55 16.55
N ALA A 93 9.30 11.48 16.13
CA ALA A 93 9.68 12.87 15.91
C ALA A 93 10.09 13.57 17.21
N GLU A 94 9.36 13.37 18.30
CA GLU A 94 9.71 13.93 19.61
C GLU A 94 11.04 13.39 20.15
N LYS A 95 11.27 12.08 20.04
CA LYS A 95 12.56 11.47 20.40
C LYS A 95 13.70 12.04 19.57
N ALA A 96 13.48 12.25 18.27
CA ALA A 96 14.48 12.84 17.38
C ALA A 96 14.75 14.32 17.69
N LEU A 97 13.73 15.11 18.04
CA LEU A 97 13.89 16.50 18.49
C LEU A 97 14.63 16.58 19.82
N ALA A 98 14.30 15.71 20.78
CA ALA A 98 14.99 15.62 22.06
C ALA A 98 16.48 15.23 21.88
N ALA A 99 16.76 14.21 21.06
CA ALA A 99 18.13 13.83 20.74
C ALA A 99 18.90 14.95 20.01
N LEU A 100 18.21 15.79 19.20
CA LEU A 100 18.83 16.95 18.60
C LEU A 100 19.15 18.02 19.65
N GLN A 101 18.26 18.26 20.62
CA GLN A 101 18.50 19.16 21.75
C GLN A 101 19.70 18.71 22.59
N ASP A 102 19.77 17.43 22.96
CA ASP A 102 20.89 16.86 23.73
C ASP A 102 22.23 17.03 23.00
N ARG A 103 22.23 16.92 21.67
CA ARG A 103 23.40 17.15 20.82
C ARG A 103 23.84 18.61 20.74
N LEU A 104 22.94 19.56 20.95
CA LEU A 104 23.25 20.98 21.00
C LEU A 104 23.83 21.39 22.36
N GLU A 105 23.37 20.74 23.44
CA GLU A 105 23.86 20.98 24.80
C GLU A 105 25.19 20.29 25.08
N THR A 106 25.43 19.12 24.48
CA THR A 106 26.69 18.39 24.69
C THR A 106 27.89 19.12 24.06
N PRO A 107 28.94 19.41 24.84
CA PRO A 107 30.12 20.09 24.32
C PRO A 107 30.86 19.15 23.36
N HIS A 108 30.91 19.54 22.09
CA HIS A 108 31.63 18.78 21.06
C HIS A 108 32.81 19.56 20.49
N ARG A 109 33.86 18.84 20.09
CA ARG A 109 35.08 19.40 19.51
C ARG A 109 34.79 19.82 18.06
N GLY A 110 34.58 21.11 17.81
CA GLY A 110 34.30 21.63 16.47
C GLY A 110 33.56 22.97 16.47
N ARG A 111 33.19 23.45 15.27
CA ARG A 111 32.38 24.67 15.10
C ARG A 111 30.96 24.42 15.58
N LYS A 112 30.40 25.35 16.37
CA LYS A 112 28.99 25.32 16.77
C LYS A 112 28.08 25.28 15.53
N ALA A 113 27.03 24.47 15.58
CA ALA A 113 26.05 24.40 14.52
C ALA A 113 25.41 25.79 14.31
N SER A 114 25.20 26.17 13.05
CA SER A 114 24.48 27.41 12.74
C SER A 114 22.99 27.25 13.00
N ALA A 115 22.29 28.32 13.37
CA ALA A 115 20.84 28.27 13.58
C ALA A 115 20.09 27.77 12.33
N GLN A 116 20.55 28.15 11.14
CA GLN A 116 19.99 27.68 9.87
C GLN A 116 20.14 26.17 9.69
N SER A 117 21.31 25.61 10.01
CA SER A 117 21.53 24.15 9.92
C SER A 117 20.68 23.36 10.92
N VAL A 118 20.41 23.93 12.10
CA VAL A 118 19.54 23.31 13.11
C VAL A 118 18.09 23.32 12.63
N MET A 119 17.60 24.45 12.11
CA MET A 119 16.24 24.58 11.58
C MET A 119 15.99 23.67 10.37
N LEU A 120 16.98 23.50 9.49
CA LEU A 120 16.90 22.52 8.39
C LEU A 120 16.74 21.09 8.92
N LYS A 121 17.45 20.76 9.99
CA LYS A 121 17.40 19.43 10.61
C LYS A 121 16.08 19.18 11.34
N ILE A 122 15.53 20.20 12.02
CA ILE A 122 14.18 20.17 12.58
C ILE A 122 13.16 19.92 11.46
N GLY A 123 13.27 20.66 10.35
CA GLY A 123 12.42 20.46 9.18
C GLY A 123 12.51 19.05 8.61
N GLU A 124 13.72 18.49 8.50
CA GLU A 124 13.97 17.12 8.05
C GLU A 124 13.30 16.09 8.98
N ILE A 125 13.47 16.22 10.29
CA ILE A 125 12.86 15.34 11.30
C ILE A 125 11.33 15.33 11.13
N LEU A 126 10.73 16.51 11.01
CA LEU A 126 9.27 16.65 10.94
C LEU A 126 8.69 16.21 9.59
N THR A 127 9.42 16.41 8.49
CA THR A 127 8.95 16.07 7.14
C THR A 127 9.13 14.59 6.80
N THR A 128 10.10 13.90 7.41
CA THR A 128 10.40 12.47 7.14
C THR A 128 9.16 11.58 7.25
N LYS A 129 8.31 11.81 8.26
CA LYS A 129 7.04 11.08 8.46
C LYS A 129 5.80 11.94 8.18
N GLY A 130 5.98 13.16 7.68
CA GLY A 130 4.89 14.07 7.34
C GLY A 130 4.13 14.64 8.55
N VAL A 131 4.81 14.82 9.70
CA VAL A 131 4.22 15.28 10.97
C VAL A 131 4.35 16.79 11.20
N GLN A 132 4.93 17.54 10.26
CA GLN A 132 5.21 18.98 10.41
C GLN A 132 3.98 19.82 10.74
N ALA A 133 2.78 19.43 10.29
CA ALA A 133 1.55 20.16 10.58
C ALA A 133 1.06 19.98 12.03
N PHE A 134 1.62 19.01 12.76
CA PHE A 134 1.20 18.64 14.12
C PHE A 134 2.09 19.22 15.21
N PHE A 135 3.15 19.96 14.85
CA PHE A 135 4.05 20.58 15.79
C PHE A 135 4.18 22.09 15.53
N ASN A 136 4.15 22.87 16.60
CA ASN A 136 4.68 24.23 16.59
C ASN A 136 6.07 24.16 17.18
N VAL A 137 7.10 24.43 16.36
CA VAL A 137 8.50 24.38 16.79
C VAL A 137 9.14 25.75 16.64
N ASP A 138 9.86 26.16 17.66
CA ASP A 138 10.68 27.37 17.67
C ASP A 138 12.09 27.06 18.17
N PHE A 139 13.06 27.85 17.71
CA PHE A 139 14.46 27.71 18.05
C PHE A 139 15.11 29.07 18.30
N ASP A 140 15.50 29.32 19.54
CA ASP A 140 16.07 30.61 19.98
C ASP A 140 17.59 30.74 19.73
N GLY A 141 18.22 29.73 19.12
CA GLY A 141 19.67 29.66 18.90
C GLY A 141 20.40 28.72 19.86
N GLN A 142 19.78 28.32 20.97
CA GLN A 142 20.35 27.36 21.93
C GLN A 142 19.38 26.23 22.28
N LYS A 143 18.08 26.52 22.36
CA LYS A 143 17.06 25.59 22.80
C LYS A 143 15.97 25.43 21.74
N ILE A 144 15.63 24.18 21.46
CA ILE A 144 14.48 23.78 20.66
C ILE A 144 13.28 23.73 21.61
N THR A 145 12.25 24.51 21.32
CA THR A 145 10.97 24.45 22.01
C THR A 145 9.91 23.96 21.04
N TYR A 146 9.11 22.98 21.46
CA TYR A 146 8.06 22.44 20.61
C TYR A 146 6.80 22.12 21.42
N THR A 147 5.65 22.27 20.78
CA THR A 147 4.34 21.89 21.32
C THR A 147 3.53 21.17 20.26
N ARG A 148 2.67 20.23 20.69
CA ARG A 148 1.72 19.57 19.79
C ARG A 148 0.60 20.53 19.42
N ASN A 149 0.28 20.57 18.13
CA ASN A 149 -0.90 21.26 17.63
C ASN A 149 -2.12 20.35 17.75
N GLU A 150 -2.78 20.38 18.90
CA GLU A 150 -3.94 19.52 19.21
C GLU A 150 -5.09 19.70 18.22
N VAL A 151 -5.31 20.92 17.71
CA VAL A 151 -6.36 21.18 16.71
C VAL A 151 -6.08 20.45 15.40
N ALA A 152 -4.83 20.48 14.94
CA ALA A 152 -4.43 19.75 13.73
C ALA A 152 -4.50 18.22 13.93
N LEU A 153 -4.16 17.73 15.13
CA LEU A 153 -4.24 16.31 15.49
C LEU A 153 -5.67 15.81 15.51
N LEU A 154 -6.60 16.53 16.16
CA LEU A 154 -8.02 16.16 16.19
C LEU A 154 -8.62 16.12 14.78
N LYS A 155 -8.26 17.08 13.92
CA LYS A 155 -8.68 17.08 12.52
C LYS A 155 -8.11 15.89 11.73
N GLU A 156 -6.87 15.52 11.98
CA GLU A 156 -6.29 14.34 11.33
C GLU A 156 -6.92 13.04 11.83
N ALA A 157 -7.24 12.94 13.12
CA ALA A 157 -7.92 11.78 13.70
C ALA A 157 -9.29 11.51 13.04
N LEU A 158 -10.02 12.57 12.69
CA LEU A 158 -11.28 12.43 11.94
C LEU A 158 -11.11 11.81 10.54
N ARG A 159 -9.89 11.81 9.98
CA ARG A 159 -9.58 11.32 8.63
C ARG A 159 -9.07 9.87 8.62
N ASP A 160 -8.89 9.25 9.78
CA ASP A 160 -8.36 7.89 9.89
C ASP A 160 -9.31 6.89 9.27
N GLY A 161 -8.80 6.06 8.35
CA GLY A 161 -9.60 5.05 7.65
C GLY A 161 -10.75 5.60 6.79
N LYS A 162 -10.89 6.93 6.66
CA LYS A 162 -11.95 7.57 5.87
C LYS A 162 -11.48 8.02 4.50
N PHE A 163 -12.38 7.92 3.52
CA PHE A 163 -12.23 8.49 2.19
C PHE A 163 -13.59 8.92 1.65
N VAL A 164 -13.61 9.88 0.74
CA VAL A 164 -14.83 10.44 0.16
C VAL A 164 -14.83 10.18 -1.34
N ILE A 165 -15.95 9.76 -1.88
CA ILE A 165 -16.17 9.61 -3.32
C ILE A 165 -17.17 10.66 -3.77
N LYS A 166 -16.88 11.34 -4.89
CA LYS A 166 -17.84 12.18 -5.62
C LYS A 166 -18.27 11.45 -6.89
N THR A 167 -19.58 11.38 -7.11
CA THR A 167 -20.16 10.67 -8.27
C THR A 167 -21.46 11.33 -8.72
N ASN A 168 -21.75 11.30 -10.02
CA ASN A 168 -23.06 11.63 -10.61
C ASN A 168 -23.76 10.38 -11.19
N THR A 169 -23.23 9.17 -10.95
CA THR A 169 -23.82 7.94 -11.47
C THR A 169 -25.14 7.61 -10.77
N THR A 170 -25.98 6.76 -11.40
CA THR A 170 -27.22 6.23 -10.81
C THR A 170 -27.02 4.93 -10.02
N LEU A 171 -25.80 4.39 -9.98
CA LEU A 171 -25.48 3.11 -9.32
C LEU A 171 -25.74 3.17 -7.80
N PRO A 172 -26.15 2.09 -7.13
CA PRO A 172 -26.26 2.07 -5.68
C PRO A 172 -24.93 2.46 -5.00
N ALA A 173 -24.97 3.17 -3.87
CA ALA A 173 -23.75 3.67 -3.22
C ALA A 173 -22.74 2.55 -2.90
N GLY A 174 -23.21 1.37 -2.45
CA GLY A 174 -22.34 0.21 -2.23
C GLY A 174 -21.61 -0.27 -3.50
N GLU A 175 -22.26 -0.22 -4.67
CA GLU A 175 -21.63 -0.56 -5.96
C GLU A 175 -20.62 0.50 -6.40
N VAL A 176 -20.91 1.79 -6.13
CA VAL A 176 -19.96 2.87 -6.39
C VAL A 176 -18.68 2.68 -5.55
N VAL A 177 -18.83 2.39 -4.26
CA VAL A 177 -17.70 2.12 -3.35
C VAL A 177 -16.89 0.92 -3.84
N THR A 178 -17.58 -0.16 -4.22
CA THR A 178 -16.94 -1.39 -4.73
C THR A 178 -16.20 -1.11 -6.04
N SER A 179 -16.83 -0.40 -6.98
CA SER A 179 -16.22 -0.02 -8.27
C SER A 179 -15.00 0.88 -8.08
N TYR A 180 -15.07 1.84 -7.16
CA TYR A 180 -13.94 2.70 -6.81
C TYR A 180 -12.77 1.90 -6.21
N LYS A 181 -13.05 0.93 -5.33
CA LYS A 181 -12.03 0.02 -4.80
C LYS A 181 -11.42 -0.86 -5.88
N THR A 182 -12.23 -1.41 -6.78
CA THR A 182 -11.74 -2.18 -7.93
C THR A 182 -10.86 -1.33 -8.83
N LEU A 183 -11.22 -0.07 -9.10
CA LEU A 183 -10.38 0.85 -9.86
C LEU A 183 -8.99 1.00 -9.23
N MET A 184 -8.91 1.16 -7.91
CA MET A 184 -7.62 1.24 -7.22
C MET A 184 -6.79 -0.04 -7.38
N ASN A 185 -7.43 -1.21 -7.33
CA ASN A 185 -6.78 -2.50 -7.57
C ASN A 185 -6.26 -2.60 -9.01
N VAL A 186 -7.04 -2.12 -9.99
CA VAL A 186 -6.64 -2.08 -11.41
C VAL A 186 -5.50 -1.09 -11.62
N GLU A 187 -5.51 0.10 -11.02
CA GLU A 187 -4.40 1.05 -11.11
C GLU A 187 -3.11 0.48 -10.51
N ARG A 188 -3.24 -0.24 -9.39
CA ARG A 188 -2.13 -0.96 -8.78
C ARG A 188 -1.62 -2.05 -9.72
N ALA A 189 -2.51 -2.84 -10.32
CA ALA A 189 -2.18 -3.84 -11.33
C ALA A 189 -1.39 -3.22 -12.49
N PHE A 190 -1.88 -2.11 -13.05
CA PHE A 190 -1.19 -1.40 -14.12
C PHE A 190 0.18 -0.86 -13.71
N ARG A 191 0.36 -0.47 -12.44
CA ARG A 191 1.66 -0.07 -11.90
C ARG A 191 2.60 -1.27 -11.75
N GLU A 192 2.10 -2.39 -11.24
CA GLU A 192 2.86 -3.64 -11.07
C GLU A 192 3.28 -4.20 -12.43
N ILE A 193 2.36 -4.28 -13.41
CA ILE A 193 2.62 -4.64 -14.81
C ILE A 193 3.79 -3.83 -15.41
N LYS A 194 3.90 -2.55 -15.08
CA LYS A 194 4.96 -1.66 -15.59
C LYS A 194 6.30 -1.81 -14.86
N ASN A 195 6.29 -2.29 -13.62
CA ASN A 195 7.46 -2.30 -12.75
C ASN A 195 8.08 -3.69 -12.56
N PHE A 196 7.27 -4.76 -12.60
CA PHE A 196 7.65 -6.06 -12.09
C PHE A 196 8.57 -6.85 -13.04
N LEU A 197 8.34 -6.74 -14.35
CA LEU A 197 9.04 -7.61 -15.30
C LEU A 197 10.49 -7.20 -15.58
N ASP A 198 11.02 -6.11 -15.01
CA ASP A 198 12.31 -5.49 -15.40
C ASP A 198 12.45 -5.31 -16.91
N ILE A 199 11.33 -5.36 -17.63
CA ILE A 199 11.24 -4.91 -19.00
C ILE A 199 11.25 -3.40 -18.84
N GLY A 200 12.45 -2.80 -18.74
CA GLY A 200 12.61 -1.36 -18.82
C GLY A 200 11.81 -0.82 -20.01
N PRO A 201 11.44 0.47 -20.04
CA PRO A 201 10.54 1.00 -21.07
C PRO A 201 10.99 0.60 -22.48
N LEU A 202 10.36 -0.43 -23.04
CA LEU A 202 10.61 -0.89 -24.39
C LEU A 202 9.69 -0.06 -25.27
N TYR A 203 10.26 0.96 -25.91
CA TYR A 203 9.56 1.77 -26.88
C TYR A 203 9.26 0.92 -28.12
N HIS A 204 8.16 0.19 -28.08
CA HIS A 204 7.65 -0.59 -29.21
C HIS A 204 6.89 0.33 -30.16
N TRP A 205 7.40 0.47 -31.38
CA TRP A 205 6.77 1.26 -32.44
C TRP A 205 5.87 0.43 -33.37
N ASN A 206 5.97 -0.89 -33.29
CA ASN A 206 5.17 -1.82 -34.08
C ASN A 206 3.98 -2.33 -33.26
N GLU A 207 2.77 -2.17 -33.78
CA GLU A 207 1.52 -2.56 -33.12
C GLU A 207 1.50 -4.02 -32.65
N LYS A 208 2.00 -4.97 -33.45
CA LYS A 208 2.04 -6.40 -33.06
C LYS A 208 2.93 -6.62 -31.85
N ARG A 209 4.07 -5.91 -31.76
CA ARG A 209 4.99 -6.00 -30.61
C ARG A 209 4.39 -5.33 -29.38
N VAL A 210 3.69 -4.20 -29.54
CA VAL A 210 2.93 -3.56 -28.45
C VAL A 210 1.89 -4.53 -27.87
N ARG A 211 1.07 -5.15 -28.73
CA ARG A 211 0.05 -6.13 -28.30
C ARG A 211 0.68 -7.32 -27.57
N GLY A 212 1.76 -7.89 -28.12
CA GLY A 212 2.47 -9.01 -27.51
C GLY A 212 3.09 -8.67 -26.15
N HIS A 213 3.71 -7.49 -26.03
CA HIS A 213 4.27 -7.01 -24.77
C HIS A 213 3.19 -6.81 -23.70
N ILE A 214 2.10 -6.12 -24.03
CA ILE A 214 0.95 -5.94 -23.11
C ILE A 214 0.41 -7.30 -22.66
N PHE A 215 0.25 -8.25 -23.59
CA PHE A 215 -0.23 -9.59 -23.27
C PHE A 215 0.68 -10.30 -22.27
N ILE A 216 2.00 -10.31 -22.47
CA ILE A 216 2.96 -10.92 -21.56
C ILE A 216 2.90 -10.23 -20.19
N CYS A 217 2.82 -8.90 -20.14
CA CYS A 217 2.76 -8.19 -18.87
C CYS A 217 1.48 -8.48 -18.08
N VAL A 218 0.32 -8.55 -18.76
CA VAL A 218 -0.94 -8.95 -18.13
C VAL A 218 -0.89 -10.40 -17.67
N LEU A 219 -0.30 -11.31 -18.45
CA LEU A 219 -0.16 -12.72 -18.09
C LEU A 219 0.78 -12.92 -16.89
N ALA A 220 1.90 -12.21 -16.83
CA ALA A 220 2.80 -12.25 -15.69
C ALA A 220 2.11 -11.74 -14.41
N TYR A 221 1.37 -10.64 -14.53
CA TYR A 221 0.57 -10.12 -13.43
C TYR A 221 -0.50 -11.13 -12.96
N LEU A 222 -1.17 -11.80 -13.88
CA LEU A 222 -2.12 -12.86 -13.54
C LEU A 222 -1.44 -13.96 -12.71
N PHE A 223 -0.27 -14.46 -13.11
CA PHE A 223 0.45 -15.46 -12.33
C PHE A 223 0.88 -14.97 -10.94
N GLU A 224 1.32 -13.72 -10.82
CA GLU A 224 1.64 -13.11 -9.53
C GLU A 224 0.39 -13.07 -8.62
N GLN A 225 -0.76 -12.66 -9.16
CA GLN A 225 -2.01 -12.61 -8.40
C GLN A 225 -2.51 -14.01 -8.02
N GLU A 226 -2.39 -14.99 -8.91
CA GLU A 226 -2.74 -16.38 -8.60
C GLU A 226 -1.88 -16.91 -7.45
N MET A 227 -0.56 -16.69 -7.48
CA MET A 227 0.33 -17.04 -6.37
C MET A 227 -0.05 -16.32 -5.07
N GLN A 228 -0.38 -15.03 -5.14
CA GLN A 228 -0.83 -14.24 -3.99
C GLN A 228 -2.12 -14.79 -3.38
N VAL A 229 -3.09 -15.18 -4.21
CA VAL A 229 -4.38 -15.72 -3.78
C VAL A 229 -4.21 -17.12 -3.18
N MET A 230 -3.45 -18.00 -3.84
CA MET A 230 -3.16 -19.34 -3.33
C MET A 230 -2.44 -19.26 -1.99
N TYR A 231 -1.43 -18.41 -1.88
CA TYR A 231 -0.70 -18.19 -0.63
C TYR A 231 -1.61 -17.66 0.48
N ARG A 232 -2.45 -16.64 0.20
CA ARG A 232 -3.42 -16.12 1.19
C ARG A 232 -4.41 -17.17 1.68
N ARG A 233 -4.89 -18.05 0.79
CA ARG A 233 -5.80 -19.13 1.20
C ARG A 233 -5.11 -20.11 2.14
N ALA A 234 -3.89 -20.52 1.82
CA ALA A 234 -3.10 -21.40 2.69
C ALA A 234 -2.75 -20.70 4.03
N TRP A 235 -2.45 -19.40 3.97
CA TRP A 235 -2.24 -18.55 5.14
C TRP A 235 -3.44 -18.53 6.07
N ASP A 236 -4.62 -18.21 5.54
CA ASP A 236 -5.86 -18.10 6.32
C ASP A 236 -6.21 -19.44 6.99
N GLN A 237 -5.91 -20.57 6.34
CA GLN A 237 -6.05 -21.90 6.95
C GLN A 237 -5.12 -22.08 8.15
N GLN A 238 -3.84 -21.72 8.02
CA GLN A 238 -2.90 -21.79 9.15
C GLN A 238 -3.29 -20.86 10.30
N VAL A 239 -3.78 -19.65 10.01
CA VAL A 239 -4.30 -18.72 11.02
C VAL A 239 -5.46 -19.36 11.80
N GLN A 240 -6.39 -20.01 11.10
CA GLN A 240 -7.50 -20.72 11.74
C GLN A 240 -7.02 -21.90 12.59
N GLU A 241 -5.99 -22.63 12.16
CA GLU A 241 -5.38 -23.71 12.94
C GLU A 241 -4.71 -23.19 14.21
N VAL A 242 -3.94 -22.10 14.11
CA VAL A 242 -3.29 -21.47 15.28
C VAL A 242 -4.33 -20.96 16.28
N GLN A 243 -5.42 -20.37 15.81
CA GLN A 243 -6.51 -19.92 16.69
C GLN A 243 -7.20 -21.07 17.47
N ARG A 244 -7.11 -22.31 16.98
CA ARG A 244 -7.66 -23.50 17.66
C ARG A 244 -6.73 -24.07 18.74
N ILE A 245 -5.48 -23.62 18.84
CA ILE A 245 -4.54 -24.06 19.87
C ILE A 245 -5.05 -23.61 21.24
N SER A 246 -5.29 -24.53 22.17
CA SER A 246 -5.83 -24.21 23.50
C SER A 246 -4.83 -23.48 24.40
N ASP A 247 -3.54 -23.79 24.27
CA ASP A 247 -2.45 -23.17 25.03
C ASP A 247 -2.20 -21.73 24.55
N GLU A 248 -2.26 -20.77 25.48
CA GLU A 248 -2.16 -19.34 25.16
C GLU A 248 -0.74 -18.89 24.82
N GLU A 249 0.28 -19.48 25.46
CA GLU A 249 1.68 -19.17 25.17
C GLU A 249 2.09 -19.76 23.81
N GLU A 250 1.73 -21.01 23.54
CA GLU A 250 1.98 -21.65 22.23
C GLU A 250 1.25 -20.92 21.10
N ARG A 251 -0.01 -20.52 21.33
CA ARG A 251 -0.79 -19.73 20.37
C ARG A 251 -0.11 -18.39 20.07
N ALA A 252 0.34 -17.66 21.09
CA ALA A 252 1.00 -16.37 20.92
C ALA A 252 2.30 -16.50 20.13
N ILE A 253 3.11 -17.53 20.40
CA ILE A 253 4.35 -17.80 19.66
C ILE A 253 4.06 -18.10 18.19
N ARG A 254 3.12 -19.02 17.91
CA ARG A 254 2.76 -19.40 16.53
C ARG A 254 2.09 -18.25 15.76
N GLN A 255 1.27 -17.45 16.44
CA GLN A 255 0.63 -16.29 15.82
C GLN A 255 1.67 -15.25 15.43
N LYS A 256 2.67 -15.00 16.30
CA LYS A 256 3.76 -14.07 15.99
C LYS A 256 4.63 -14.58 14.83
N ASP A 257 4.97 -15.87 14.82
CA ASP A 257 5.72 -16.48 13.72
C ASP A 257 4.96 -16.37 12.38
N LEU A 258 3.63 -16.49 12.42
CA LEU A 258 2.80 -16.18 11.25
C LEU A 258 2.88 -14.67 10.92
N GLU A 259 2.61 -13.76 11.83
CA GLU A 259 2.64 -12.32 11.50
C GLU A 259 3.98 -11.86 10.86
N ASP A 260 5.10 -12.44 11.30
CA ASP A 260 6.44 -12.20 10.74
C ASP A 260 6.65 -12.76 9.32
N ARG A 261 5.85 -13.77 8.91
CA ARG A 261 6.00 -14.53 7.65
C ARG A 261 4.97 -14.18 6.58
N HIS A 262 4.25 -13.06 6.65
CA HIS A 262 3.23 -12.72 5.67
C HIS A 262 3.83 -12.17 4.34
N TYR A 263 3.96 -13.04 3.32
CA TYR A 263 4.55 -12.68 2.01
C TYR A 263 3.53 -12.15 0.97
N THR A 264 4.01 -11.30 0.07
CA THR A 264 3.25 -10.83 -1.10
C THR A 264 3.57 -11.63 -2.36
N GLY A 265 2.66 -11.66 -3.35
CA GLY A 265 2.91 -12.26 -4.66
C GLY A 265 4.20 -11.74 -5.29
N GLU A 266 4.39 -10.41 -5.30
CA GLU A 266 5.63 -9.76 -5.71
C GLU A 266 6.87 -10.35 -5.03
N TRP A 267 6.84 -10.57 -3.71
CA TRP A 267 7.96 -11.17 -2.98
C TRP A 267 8.23 -12.60 -3.45
N ILE A 268 7.18 -13.41 -3.60
CA ILE A 268 7.28 -14.81 -4.04
C ILE A 268 7.94 -14.88 -5.41
N VAL A 269 7.48 -14.06 -6.36
CA VAL A 269 8.04 -14.09 -7.72
C VAL A 269 9.47 -13.52 -7.75
N LYS A 270 9.82 -12.53 -6.92
CA LYS A 270 11.22 -12.06 -6.76
C LYS A 270 12.14 -13.15 -6.24
N GLU A 271 11.66 -13.96 -5.30
CA GLU A 271 12.47 -15.02 -4.72
C GLU A 271 12.61 -16.21 -5.67
N LEU A 272 11.55 -16.57 -6.39
CA LEU A 272 11.62 -17.52 -7.51
C LEU A 272 12.59 -17.07 -8.59
N ARG A 273 12.58 -15.77 -8.91
CA ARG A 273 13.51 -15.20 -9.91
C ARG A 273 14.96 -15.34 -9.49
N ARG A 274 15.30 -15.17 -8.20
CA ARG A 274 16.67 -15.34 -7.68
C ARG A 274 17.13 -16.79 -7.72
N TRP A 275 16.19 -17.73 -7.78
CA TRP A 275 16.48 -19.15 -7.80
C TRP A 275 16.88 -19.61 -9.20
N HIS A 276 18.18 -19.50 -9.49
CA HIS A 276 18.73 -19.85 -10.80
C HIS A 276 19.26 -21.28 -10.85
N VAL A 277 18.96 -21.95 -11.96
CA VAL A 277 19.53 -23.25 -12.31
C VAL A 277 20.92 -23.04 -12.93
N LEU A 278 21.89 -23.86 -12.53
CA LEU A 278 23.26 -23.80 -13.01
C LEU A 278 23.50 -24.87 -14.07
N LYS A 279 24.05 -24.48 -15.23
CA LYS A 279 24.55 -25.45 -16.20
C LYS A 279 25.84 -26.07 -15.67
N ALA A 280 25.92 -27.39 -15.71
CA ALA A 280 27.08 -28.16 -15.30
C ALA A 280 27.34 -29.31 -16.27
N GLU A 281 28.58 -29.77 -16.32
CA GLU A 281 29.00 -30.89 -17.15
C GLU A 281 29.75 -31.90 -16.28
N PHE A 282 29.44 -33.19 -16.46
CA PHE A 282 30.16 -34.27 -15.81
C PHE A 282 30.31 -35.45 -16.77
N LEU A 283 31.55 -35.91 -16.98
CA LEU A 283 31.90 -37.01 -17.89
C LEU A 283 31.30 -36.82 -19.31
N GLY A 284 31.37 -35.60 -19.85
CA GLY A 284 30.87 -35.28 -21.20
C GLY A 284 29.34 -35.21 -21.32
N LYS A 285 28.60 -35.29 -20.21
CA LYS A 285 27.15 -35.13 -20.18
C LYS A 285 26.77 -33.80 -19.54
N GLU A 286 26.02 -32.99 -20.29
CA GLU A 286 25.47 -31.73 -19.78
C GLU A 286 24.22 -31.99 -18.92
N PHE A 287 24.13 -31.27 -17.82
CA PHE A 287 22.94 -31.26 -16.97
C PHE A 287 22.72 -29.89 -16.33
N LEU A 288 21.51 -29.70 -15.84
CA LEU A 288 21.07 -28.53 -15.11
C LEU A 288 21.02 -28.87 -13.62
N SER A 289 21.90 -28.25 -12.83
CA SER A 289 21.94 -28.37 -11.38
C SER A 289 21.01 -27.33 -10.75
N VAL A 290 20.04 -27.78 -9.98
CA VAL A 290 19.13 -26.92 -9.23
C VAL A 290 19.65 -26.80 -7.80
N PRO A 291 20.12 -25.61 -7.37
CA PRO A 291 20.51 -25.40 -5.98
C PRO A 291 19.30 -25.55 -5.06
N PRO A 292 19.48 -25.86 -3.77
CA PRO A 292 18.36 -25.88 -2.82
C PRO A 292 17.72 -24.49 -2.73
N ALA A 293 16.39 -24.45 -2.64
CA ALA A 293 15.67 -23.21 -2.35
C ALA A 293 16.04 -22.70 -0.95
N SER A 294 15.91 -21.38 -0.73
CA SER A 294 15.97 -20.83 0.62
C SER A 294 14.86 -21.44 1.48
N GLU A 295 15.07 -21.54 2.80
CA GLU A 295 14.09 -22.12 3.72
C GLU A 295 12.71 -21.46 3.57
N ARG A 296 12.69 -20.12 3.50
CA ARG A 296 11.48 -19.33 3.26
C ARG A 296 10.79 -19.67 1.94
N LEU A 297 11.55 -19.79 0.86
CA LEU A 297 10.97 -20.12 -0.45
C LEU A 297 10.45 -21.57 -0.49
N ALA A 298 11.17 -22.52 0.13
CA ALA A 298 10.75 -23.91 0.22
C ALA A 298 9.42 -24.05 0.99
N GLU A 299 9.26 -23.32 2.09
CA GLU A 299 7.99 -23.26 2.84
C GLU A 299 6.86 -22.67 2.00
N VAL A 300 7.09 -21.55 1.32
CA VAL A 300 6.08 -20.94 0.44
C VAL A 300 5.67 -21.90 -0.67
N LEU A 301 6.62 -22.57 -1.32
CA LEU A 301 6.34 -23.57 -2.35
C LEU A 301 5.50 -24.72 -1.80
N LYS A 302 5.80 -25.17 -0.58
CA LYS A 302 5.00 -26.18 0.13
C LYS A 302 3.57 -25.70 0.38
N MET A 303 3.39 -24.46 0.84
CA MET A 303 2.05 -23.87 1.05
C MET A 303 1.27 -23.75 -0.27
N LEU A 304 1.96 -23.40 -1.36
CA LEU A 304 1.41 -23.33 -2.70
C LEU A 304 1.19 -24.70 -3.35
N GLN A 305 1.60 -25.79 -2.69
CA GLN A 305 1.59 -27.16 -3.23
C GLN A 305 2.38 -27.30 -4.54
N ILE A 306 3.40 -26.46 -4.72
CA ILE A 306 4.30 -26.52 -5.87
C ILE A 306 5.44 -27.48 -5.51
N PRO A 307 5.61 -28.59 -6.24
CA PRO A 307 6.68 -29.54 -5.95
C PRO A 307 8.04 -28.90 -6.21
N LEU A 308 9.01 -29.22 -5.36
CA LEU A 308 10.40 -28.85 -5.62
C LEU A 308 10.90 -29.63 -6.85
N PRO A 309 11.58 -28.97 -7.80
CA PRO A 309 12.19 -29.65 -8.93
C PRO A 309 13.31 -30.59 -8.45
N ALA A 310 13.63 -31.58 -9.29
CA ALA A 310 14.76 -32.46 -9.03
C ALA A 310 16.07 -31.65 -8.92
N LYS A 311 16.99 -32.09 -8.04
CA LYS A 311 18.32 -31.47 -7.89
C LYS A 311 19.10 -31.44 -9.20
N THR A 312 18.83 -32.39 -10.09
CA THR A 312 19.47 -32.54 -11.38
C THR A 312 18.40 -32.71 -12.43
N ILE A 313 18.42 -31.86 -13.46
CA ILE A 313 17.59 -31.98 -14.66
C ILE A 313 18.52 -32.37 -15.81
N HIS A 314 18.35 -33.58 -16.32
CA HIS A 314 19.14 -34.06 -17.47
C HIS A 314 18.59 -33.43 -18.75
N LEU A 315 19.48 -32.85 -19.54
CA LEU A 315 19.14 -32.43 -20.90
C LEU A 315 19.20 -33.68 -21.77
N HIS A 316 18.07 -34.12 -22.34
CA HIS A 316 18.09 -35.23 -23.28
C HIS A 316 18.90 -34.84 -24.52
N ASP A 317 19.88 -35.68 -24.89
CA ASP A 317 20.59 -35.57 -26.16
C ASP A 317 19.58 -35.78 -27.30
N THR A 318 19.24 -34.71 -28.01
CA THR A 318 18.39 -34.73 -29.22
C THR A 318 19.10 -35.32 -30.44
N LYS A 319 20.07 -36.21 -30.24
CA LYS A 319 20.91 -36.80 -31.31
C LYS A 319 20.77 -38.31 -31.51
N SER A 320 19.76 -38.98 -30.92
CA SER A 320 19.67 -40.45 -30.97
C SER A 320 18.53 -41.05 -31.82
N ASP A 321 17.67 -40.29 -32.49
CA ASP A 321 16.58 -40.86 -33.30
C ASP A 321 16.65 -40.46 -34.79
N ALA A 322 17.85 -40.56 -35.38
CA ALA A 322 18.02 -40.57 -36.83
C ALA A 322 19.00 -41.68 -37.20
N LYS A 323 18.50 -42.92 -37.24
CA LYS A 323 19.09 -44.02 -38.01
C LYS A 323 18.01 -44.95 -38.51
#